data_AF-A0AAI9TH74-F1
#
_entry.id   AF-A0AAI9TH74-F1
#
_cell.length_a   1.000
_cell.length_b   1.000
_cell.length_c   1.000
_cell.angle_alpha   90.00
_cell.angle_beta   90.00
_cell.angle_gamma   90.00
#
_symmetry.space_group_name_H-M   'P 1'
#
loop_
_entity.id
_entity.type
_entity.pdbx_description
1 polymer ?
#
loop_
_entity_poly.entity_id
_entity_poly.type
_entity_poly.pdbx_seq_one_letter_code
_entity_poly.pdbx_strand_id
1 'polypeptide(L)'
;MIMNIPQLDFDQLQSMEYEWLLFDAIFASGYVGVRKLDHCFYEQALKGISLASSEAILTDDKKENVLAARKVSMAALLFEGTKADEVG
;
A
#
# COMPACT_ATOMS: atom_id res chain seq x y z
N MET A 1 -4.56 -1.66 -3.14
CA MET A 1 -4.26 -0.68 -2.07
C MET A 1 -3.70 -1.38 -0.84
N ILE A 2 -2.73 -0.78 -0.15
CA ILE A 2 -2.17 -1.30 1.10
C ILE A 2 -2.30 -0.24 2.21
N MET A 3 -2.89 -0.60 3.35
CA MET A 3 -3.20 0.34 4.44
C MET A 3 -2.72 -0.19 5.80
N ASN A 4 -1.99 0.65 6.53
CA ASN A 4 -1.72 0.44 7.96
C ASN A 4 -2.89 0.99 8.77
N ILE A 5 -3.88 0.15 9.05
CA ILE A 5 -5.11 0.53 9.75
C ILE A 5 -5.58 -0.61 10.66
N PRO A 6 -6.04 -0.35 11.91
CA PRO A 6 -6.69 -1.33 12.76
C PRO A 6 -7.96 -1.91 12.12
N GLN A 7 -8.34 -3.12 12.51
CA GLN A 7 -9.51 -3.80 11.93
C GLN A 7 -10.80 -2.98 12.12
N LEU A 8 -11.05 -2.50 13.34
CA LEU A 8 -12.24 -1.70 13.66
C LEU A 8 -12.34 -0.43 12.81
N ASP A 9 -11.23 0.27 12.62
CA ASP A 9 -11.19 1.50 11.83
C ASP A 9 -11.41 1.21 10.34
N PHE A 10 -10.95 0.05 9.84
CA PHE A 10 -11.21 -0.37 8.47
C PHE A 10 -12.66 -0.81 8.25
N ASP A 11 -13.26 -1.55 9.19
CA ASP A 11 -14.68 -1.89 9.17
C ASP A 11 -15.54 -0.61 9.08
N GLN A 12 -15.16 0.42 9.84
CA GLN A 12 -15.82 1.74 9.78
C GLN A 12 -15.62 2.43 8.44
N LEU A 13 -14.39 2.47 7.91
CA LEU A 13 -14.14 3.07 6.59
C LEU A 13 -14.94 2.37 5.49
N GLN A 14 -15.00 1.03 5.50
CA GLN A 14 -15.78 0.24 4.53
C GLN A 14 -17.27 0.61 4.52
N SER A 15 -17.80 1.13 5.63
CA SER A 15 -19.18 1.62 5.70
C SER A 15 -19.40 3.00 5.07
N MET A 16 -18.33 3.72 4.73
CA MET A 16 -18.38 5.04 4.10
C MET A 16 -18.45 4.92 2.57
N GLU A 17 -19.09 5.90 1.92
CA GLU A 17 -19.04 6.04 0.47
C GLU A 17 -17.62 6.44 0.04
N TYR A 18 -16.88 5.46 -0.47
CA TYR A 18 -15.56 5.63 -1.05
C TYR A 18 -15.48 4.78 -2.33
N GLU A 19 -14.64 5.18 -3.29
CA GLU A 19 -14.47 4.49 -4.56
C GLU A 19 -13.61 3.23 -4.41
N TRP A 20 -14.07 2.28 -3.60
CA TRP A 20 -13.37 1.03 -3.32
C TRP A 20 -13.04 0.21 -4.58
N LEU A 21 -13.89 0.33 -5.60
CA LEU A 21 -13.75 -0.37 -6.88
C LEU A 21 -12.59 0.15 -7.75
N LEU A 22 -11.94 1.26 -7.38
CA LEU A 22 -10.70 1.69 -8.04
C LEU A 22 -9.54 0.73 -7.83
N PHE A 23 -9.64 -0.17 -6.84
CA PHE A 23 -8.58 -1.09 -6.49
C PHE A 23 -9.06 -2.53 -6.64
N ASP A 24 -8.30 -3.33 -7.40
CA ASP A 24 -8.59 -4.77 -7.58
C ASP A 24 -8.46 -5.57 -6.28
N ALA A 25 -7.65 -5.08 -5.34
CA ALA A 25 -7.44 -5.69 -4.03
C ALA A 25 -7.07 -4.65 -2.97
N ILE A 26 -7.48 -4.89 -1.73
CA ILE A 26 -7.18 -4.04 -0.57
C ILE A 26 -6.62 -4.90 0.56
N PHE A 27 -5.45 -4.51 1.07
CA PHE A 27 -4.78 -5.18 2.18
C PHE A 27 -4.69 -4.23 3.37
N ALA A 28 -5.49 -4.49 4.40
CA ALA A 28 -5.47 -3.73 5.65
C ALA A 28 -4.71 -4.50 6.73
N SER A 29 -3.74 -3.86 7.38
CA SER A 29 -2.88 -4.51 8.39
C SER A 29 -3.67 -5.15 9.54
N GLY A 30 -4.83 -4.57 9.89
CA GLY A 30 -5.72 -5.12 10.91
C GLY A 30 -6.27 -6.51 10.59
N TYR A 31 -6.44 -6.87 9.32
CA TYR A 31 -6.90 -8.21 8.90
C TYR A 31 -5.75 -9.14 8.53
N VAL A 32 -4.67 -8.59 7.98
CA VAL A 32 -3.50 -9.38 7.57
C VAL A 32 -2.67 -9.80 8.80
N GLY A 33 -2.82 -9.11 9.94
CA GLY A 33 -2.10 -9.40 11.19
C GLY A 33 -0.62 -9.03 11.14
N VAL A 34 -0.18 -8.42 10.03
CA VAL A 34 1.17 -7.95 9.78
C VAL A 34 1.06 -6.48 9.36
N ARG A 35 1.96 -5.63 9.85
CA ARG A 35 1.99 -4.19 9.53
C ARG A 35 3.18 -3.92 8.61
N LYS A 36 3.10 -2.90 7.74
CA LYS A 36 4.36 -2.28 7.27
C LYS A 36 5.14 -1.82 8.52
N LEU A 37 6.41 -2.18 8.74
CA LEU A 37 7.50 -2.44 7.79
C LEU A 37 7.95 -3.90 7.66
N ASP A 38 7.15 -4.86 8.12
CA ASP A 38 7.55 -6.26 8.03
C ASP A 38 7.67 -6.70 6.56
N HIS A 39 8.82 -7.29 6.22
CA HIS A 39 9.11 -7.84 4.89
C HIS A 39 7.98 -8.78 4.44
N CYS A 40 7.51 -9.61 5.37
CA CYS A 40 6.41 -10.57 5.16
C CYS A 40 5.12 -9.91 4.65
N PHE A 41 4.88 -8.62 4.94
CA PHE A 41 3.69 -7.92 4.43
C PHE A 41 3.71 -7.81 2.90
N TYR A 42 4.85 -7.38 2.34
CA TYR A 42 4.96 -7.15 0.89
C TYR A 42 4.89 -8.46 0.11
N GLU A 43 5.52 -9.53 0.63
CA GLU A 43 5.41 -10.87 0.05
C GLU A 43 3.97 -11.41 0.10
N GLN A 44 3.25 -11.20 1.20
CA GLN A 44 1.85 -11.60 1.30
C GLN A 44 0.95 -10.83 0.34
N ALA A 45 1.17 -9.52 0.19
CA ALA A 45 0.42 -8.71 -0.77
C ALA A 45 0.66 -9.18 -2.21
N LEU A 46 1.93 -9.40 -2.59
CA LEU A 46 2.31 -9.95 -3.91
C LEU A 46 1.68 -11.32 -4.17
N LYS A 47 1.71 -12.21 -3.17
CA LYS A 47 1.05 -13.52 -3.25
C LYS A 47 -0.46 -13.40 -3.40
N GLY A 48 -1.09 -12.46 -2.69
CA GLY A 48 -2.53 -12.22 -2.76
C GLY A 48 -3.01 -11.75 -4.14
N ILE A 49 -2.15 -11.02 -4.87
CA ILE A 49 -2.43 -10.56 -6.24
C ILE A 49 -1.78 -11.44 -7.33
N SER A 50 -1.10 -12.52 -6.94
CA SER A 50 -0.40 -13.45 -7.85
C SER A 50 0.62 -12.79 -8.79
N LEU A 51 1.38 -11.81 -8.29
CA LEU A 51 2.44 -11.13 -9.05
C LEU A 51 3.83 -11.36 -8.43
N ALA A 52 4.85 -11.38 -9.27
CA ALA A 52 6.24 -11.29 -8.81
C ALA A 52 6.60 -9.85 -8.39
N SER A 53 7.62 -9.69 -7.54
CA SER A 53 8.11 -8.36 -7.13
C SER A 53 8.58 -7.50 -8.31
N SER A 54 9.06 -8.14 -9.39
CA SER A 54 9.47 -7.49 -10.64
C SER A 54 8.30 -6.95 -11.48
N GLU A 55 7.08 -7.39 -11.20
CA GLU A 55 5.87 -7.02 -11.96
C GLU A 55 5.04 -5.96 -11.23
N ALA A 56 5.50 -5.50 -10.05
CA ALA A 56 4.77 -4.58 -9.19
C ALA A 56 5.64 -3.39 -8.77
N ILE A 57 4.99 -2.24 -8.62
CA ILE A 57 5.60 -1.02 -8.10
C ILE A 57 4.86 -0.56 -6.84
N LEU A 58 5.62 -0.27 -5.78
CA LEU A 58 5.08 0.40 -4.60
C LEU A 58 5.17 1.92 -4.79
N THR A 59 4.07 2.63 -4.55
CA THR A 59 4.06 4.09 -4.38
C THR A 59 3.64 4.40 -2.95
N ASP A 60 4.44 5.17 -2.21
CA ASP A 60 4.20 5.51 -0.80
C ASP A 60 4.84 6.87 -0.47
N ASP A 61 4.26 7.63 0.46
CA ASP A 61 4.76 8.92 0.90
C ASP A 61 5.80 8.81 2.03
N LYS A 62 5.95 7.62 2.63
CA LYS A 62 6.91 7.36 3.71
C LYS A 62 8.16 6.66 3.19
N LYS A 63 9.32 7.27 3.48
CA LYS A 63 10.64 6.74 3.12
C LYS A 63 10.87 5.34 3.66
N GLU A 64 10.45 5.06 4.90
CA GLU A 64 10.61 3.73 5.48
C GLU A 64 9.92 2.63 4.66
N ASN A 65 8.72 2.89 4.13
CA ASN A 65 7.95 1.93 3.35
C ASN A 65 8.61 1.64 2.00
N VAL A 66 9.08 2.70 1.33
CA VAL A 66 9.84 2.60 0.08
C VAL A 66 11.12 1.78 0.27
N LEU A 67 11.86 2.03 1.36
CA LEU A 67 13.06 1.27 1.70
C LEU A 67 12.76 -0.19 1.99
N ALA A 68 11.67 -0.49 2.71
CA ALA A 68 11.27 -1.87 2.99
C ALA A 68 10.91 -2.63 1.72
N ALA A 69 10.14 -2.05 0.79
CA ALA A 69 9.83 -2.70 -0.48
C ALA A 69 11.06 -2.95 -1.36
N ARG A 70 12.03 -2.03 -1.40
CA ARG A 70 13.28 -2.24 -2.14
C ARG A 70 14.10 -3.40 -1.61
N LYS A 71 14.04 -3.69 -0.30
CA LYS A 71 14.70 -4.86 0.31
C LYS A 71 14.12 -6.19 -0.18
N VAL A 72 12.90 -6.19 -0.72
CA VAL A 72 12.20 -7.36 -1.28
C VAL A 72 12.30 -7.40 -2.81
N SER A 73 13.21 -6.60 -3.38
CA SER A 73 13.44 -6.45 -4.82
C SER A 73 12.25 -5.90 -5.61
N MET A 74 11.30 -5.22 -4.94
CA MET A 74 10.25 -4.48 -5.63
C MET A 74 10.77 -3.12 -6.13
N ALA A 75 10.23 -2.67 -7.27
CA ALA A 75 10.30 -1.27 -7.64
C ALA A 75 9.50 -0.44 -6.62
N ALA A 76 10.03 0.72 -6.20
CA ALA A 76 9.33 1.58 -5.26
C ALA A 76 9.64 3.07 -5.47
N LEU A 77 8.59 3.89 -5.46
CA LEU A 77 8.58 5.33 -5.65
C LEU A 77 8.16 6.04 -4.37
N LEU A 78 8.96 7.03 -3.95
CA LEU A 78 8.58 7.96 -2.90
C LEU A 78 7.74 9.07 -3.54
N PHE A 79 6.49 9.21 -3.09
CA PHE A 79 5.62 10.30 -3.50
C PHE A 79 5.78 11.48 -2.54
N GLU A 80 6.39 12.58 -3.02
CA GLU A 80 6.69 13.77 -2.19
C GLU A 80 5.61 14.87 -2.32
N GLY A 81 4.51 14.58 -3.02
CA GLY A 81 3.39 15.49 -3.24
C GLY A 81 3.22 15.90 -4.69
N THR A 82 2.04 16.43 -5.00
CA THR A 82 1.81 17.12 -6.26
C THR A 82 2.33 18.55 -6.12
N LYS A 83 3.34 18.94 -6.91
CA LYS A 83 3.47 20.37 -7.21
C LYS A 83 2.19 20.73 -7.98
N ALA A 84 1.27 21.44 -7.34
CA ALA A 84 0.33 22.21 -8.12
C ALA A 84 1.22 23.20 -8.88
N ASP A 85 1.31 23.05 -10.20
CA ASP A 85 1.74 24.19 -11.00
C ASP A 85 0.78 25.31 -10.63
N GLU A 86 1.29 26.37 -10.00
CA GLU A 86 0.57 27.63 -9.90
C GLU A 86 0.29 28.04 -11.34
N VAL A 87 -0.92 27.73 -11.82
CA VAL A 87 -1.42 28.27 -13.07
C VAL A 87 -1.66 29.75 -12.82
N GLY A 88 -0.63 30.56 -13.10
CA GLY A 88 -0.68 31.98 -13.46
C GLY A 88 -1.44 32.94 -12.55
#